data_AF-A0A2P4Y312-F1
#
_entry.id   AF-A0A2P4Y312-F1
#
_cell.length_a   1.000
_cell.length_b   1.000
_cell.length_c   1.000
_cell.angle_alpha   90.00
_cell.angle_beta   90.00
_cell.angle_gamma   90.00
#
_symmetry.space_group_name_H-M   'P 1'
#
loop_
_entity.id
_entity.type
_entity.pdbx_description
1 polymer ?
#
loop_
_entity_poly.entity_id
_entity_poly.type
_entity_poly.pdbx_seq_one_letter_code
_entity_poly.pdbx_strand_id
1 'polypeptide(L)'
;MTTTASLVFVINPHDSEKAERFKSQGWDALKGNPAYETLLKYADTVFRTELPNETPPVREGIEHEILLKPGTTPISVKQWRQSPDQRKTIQEWTKEMVQAGIIRPSTSAFCAPTFCVKKPSWLAYCARLSSAEFSYGFTGHSDASQRRHLWCNGYSCMDLLWGYYQVKLREADIPFTAFSTPDGLFEYLVTPMGLSGSPGTFNRLLQKVFRDLRDVMRIYFDDIYVYTKSEDVDEHIAALDRVLKRCEEQKL
;
A
#
# COMPACT_ATOMS: atom_id res chain seq x y z
N MET A 1 -21.44 -16.56 18.75
CA MET A 1 -21.52 -15.28 18.01
C MET A 1 -20.12 -14.72 17.93
N THR A 2 -19.42 -15.03 16.86
CA THR A 2 -17.99 -14.73 16.66
C THR A 2 -17.91 -13.42 15.88
N THR A 3 -17.51 -12.34 16.55
CA THR A 3 -17.35 -11.03 15.92
C THR A 3 -15.98 -10.99 15.24
N THR A 4 -15.96 -11.33 13.95
CA THR A 4 -14.76 -11.21 13.10
C THR A 4 -14.50 -9.72 12.85
N ALA A 5 -13.50 -9.13 13.51
CA ALA A 5 -13.03 -7.79 13.20
C ALA A 5 -12.07 -7.86 12.01
N SER A 6 -12.58 -7.62 10.80
CA SER A 6 -11.78 -7.44 9.59
C SER A 6 -11.39 -5.97 9.48
N LEU A 7 -10.15 -5.62 9.79
CA LEU A 7 -9.59 -4.29 9.53
C LEU A 7 -9.03 -4.30 8.10
N VAL A 8 -9.75 -3.67 7.18
CA VAL A 8 -9.33 -3.46 5.78
C VAL A 8 -8.87 -2.02 5.64
N PHE A 9 -7.64 -1.78 5.23
CA PHE A 9 -7.11 -0.43 5.10
C PHE A 9 -7.23 0.02 3.63
N VAL A 10 -7.73 1.23 3.38
CA VAL A 10 -8.07 1.71 2.03
C VAL A 10 -7.37 3.02 1.71
N ILE A 11 -6.60 3.00 0.63
CA ILE A 11 -5.89 4.13 0.02
C ILE A 11 -6.86 5.28 -0.31
N ASN A 12 -6.72 6.40 0.41
CA ASN A 12 -7.42 7.69 0.27
C ASN A 12 -8.97 7.66 0.55
N PRO A 13 -9.44 8.30 1.64
CA PRO A 13 -10.81 8.27 2.14
C PRO A 13 -11.67 9.51 1.78
N HIS A 14 -11.47 10.14 0.63
CA HIS A 14 -12.55 10.95 0.07
C HIS A 14 -13.62 10.00 -0.49
N ASP A 15 -14.43 9.50 0.44
CA ASP A 15 -15.65 8.75 0.22
C ASP A 15 -15.45 7.33 -0.35
N SER A 16 -14.94 6.41 0.47
CA SER A 16 -15.26 5.00 0.29
C SER A 16 -16.14 4.53 1.43
N GLU A 17 -17.13 3.66 1.16
CA GLU A 17 -17.99 3.05 2.20
C GLU A 17 -17.17 2.44 3.35
N LYS A 18 -15.97 1.91 3.04
CA LYS A 18 -15.04 1.39 4.03
C LYS A 18 -14.45 2.51 4.90
N ALA A 19 -14.00 3.62 4.32
CA ALA A 19 -13.49 4.76 5.07
C ALA A 19 -14.57 5.46 5.93
N GLU A 20 -15.81 5.53 5.46
CA GLU A 20 -16.94 6.01 6.26
C GLU A 20 -17.25 5.06 7.43
N ARG A 21 -17.14 3.74 7.21
CA ARG A 21 -17.22 2.73 8.29
C ARG A 21 -16.13 2.91 9.35
N PHE A 22 -14.91 3.31 8.98
CA PHE A 22 -13.87 3.67 9.95
C PHE A 22 -14.14 4.98 10.68
N LYS A 23 -14.53 6.04 9.96
CA LYS A 23 -14.89 7.33 10.59
C LYS A 23 -16.06 7.18 11.58
N SER A 24 -16.98 6.23 11.31
CA SER A 24 -18.09 5.90 12.20
C SER A 24 -17.72 4.90 13.32
N GLN A 25 -16.71 4.06 13.13
CA GLN A 25 -16.10 3.22 14.18
C GLN A 25 -14.91 3.96 14.80
N GLY A 26 -15.18 4.99 15.59
CA GLY A 26 -14.14 5.65 16.38
C GLY A 26 -13.44 4.68 17.33
N TRP A 27 -12.26 5.05 17.82
CA TRP A 27 -11.51 4.28 18.82
C TRP A 27 -12.36 3.85 20.03
N ASP A 28 -13.37 4.63 20.39
CA ASP A 28 -14.34 4.30 21.43
C ASP A 28 -15.09 2.99 21.21
N ALA A 29 -15.32 2.59 19.95
CA ALA A 29 -15.96 1.31 19.61
C ALA A 29 -15.08 0.10 19.97
N LEU A 30 -13.77 0.31 20.15
CA LEU A 30 -12.82 -0.73 20.52
C LEU A 30 -12.60 -0.87 22.02
N LYS A 31 -13.15 0.02 22.87
CA LYS A 31 -12.93 0.01 24.34
C LYS A 31 -13.23 -1.32 25.05
N GLY A 32 -14.13 -2.14 24.49
CA GLY A 32 -14.44 -3.47 25.02
C GLY A 32 -13.56 -4.60 24.50
N ASN A 33 -12.62 -4.32 23.60
CA ASN A 33 -11.71 -5.30 23.02
C ASN A 33 -10.45 -5.42 23.89
N PRO A 34 -10.01 -6.63 24.27
CA PRO A 34 -8.77 -6.83 25.03
C PRO A 34 -7.52 -6.20 24.38
N ALA A 35 -7.48 -6.09 23.05
CA ALA A 35 -6.37 -5.47 22.33
C ALA A 35 -6.40 -3.93 22.33
N TYR A 36 -7.43 -3.28 22.89
CA TYR A 36 -7.66 -1.84 22.78
C TYR A 36 -6.47 -0.99 23.19
N GLU A 37 -5.90 -1.24 24.38
CA GLU A 37 -4.76 -0.47 24.89
C GLU A 37 -3.52 -0.63 24.00
N THR A 38 -3.31 -1.85 23.49
CA THR A 38 -2.21 -2.14 22.56
C THR A 38 -2.41 -1.43 21.23
N LEU A 39 -3.62 -1.41 20.68
CA LEU A 39 -3.91 -0.72 19.43
C LEU A 39 -3.78 0.80 19.58
N LEU A 40 -4.26 1.35 20.71
CA LEU A 40 -4.22 2.79 20.99
C LEU A 40 -2.78 3.33 21.07
N LYS A 41 -1.84 2.52 21.58
CA LYS A 41 -0.40 2.84 21.60
C LYS A 41 0.16 3.17 20.20
N TYR A 42 -0.37 2.55 19.15
CA TYR A 42 0.08 2.74 17.76
C TYR A 42 -0.87 3.56 16.90
N ALA A 43 -1.86 4.22 17.51
CA ALA A 43 -2.90 4.97 16.79
C ALA A 43 -2.30 6.05 15.87
N ASP A 44 -1.33 6.82 16.38
CA ASP A 44 -0.74 7.95 15.64
C ASP A 44 0.48 7.55 14.78
N THR A 45 0.98 6.32 14.95
CA THR A 45 2.21 5.85 14.30
C THR A 45 1.95 4.84 13.19
N VAL A 46 1.24 3.74 13.48
CA VAL A 46 0.94 2.67 12.52
C VAL A 46 -0.44 2.87 11.89
N PHE A 47 -1.45 3.25 12.68
CA PHE A 47 -2.84 3.35 12.21
C PHE A 47 -3.18 4.73 11.64
N ARG A 48 -2.40 5.18 10.66
CA ARG A 48 -2.57 6.50 10.02
C ARG A 48 -3.64 6.48 8.94
N THR A 49 -4.36 7.59 8.81
CA THR A 49 -5.40 7.81 7.78
C THR A 49 -4.97 8.78 6.68
N GLU A 50 -3.88 9.51 6.90
CA GLU A 50 -3.31 10.50 5.97
C GLU A 50 -1.92 10.07 5.47
N LEU A 51 -1.61 10.42 4.22
CA LEU A 51 -0.31 10.13 3.61
C LEU A 51 0.79 10.82 4.41
N PRO A 52 1.84 10.09 4.83
CA PRO A 52 2.95 10.74 5.51
C PRO A 52 3.62 11.76 4.57
N ASN A 53 3.98 12.92 5.11
CA ASN A 53 4.77 13.95 4.40
C ASN A 53 6.25 13.56 4.26
N GLU A 54 6.55 12.27 4.20
CA GLU A 54 7.90 11.71 4.12
C GLU A 54 7.93 10.59 3.09
N THR A 55 8.97 10.58 2.25
CA THR A 55 9.22 9.44 1.37
C THR A 55 9.59 8.21 2.22
N PRO A 56 9.21 6.99 1.79
CA PRO A 56 9.59 5.78 2.50
C PRO A 56 11.11 5.67 2.69
N PRO A 57 11.55 5.04 3.79
CA PRO A 57 12.97 4.80 4.02
C PRO A 57 13.56 3.95 2.89
N VAL A 58 14.83 4.20 2.55
CA VAL A 58 15.58 3.32 1.65
C VAL A 58 15.79 1.99 2.38
N ARG A 59 15.37 0.90 1.74
CA ARG A 59 15.47 -0.46 2.29
C ARG A 59 16.52 -1.21 1.48
N GLU A 60 17.68 -1.46 2.07
CA GLU A 60 18.84 -2.05 1.38
C GLU A 60 18.46 -3.33 0.61
N GLY A 61 18.83 -3.38 -0.67
CA GLY A 61 18.54 -4.52 -1.55
C GLY A 61 17.06 -4.70 -1.91
N ILE A 62 16.18 -3.74 -1.61
CA ILE A 62 14.78 -3.75 -1.99
C ILE A 62 14.41 -2.42 -2.64
N GLU A 63 14.58 -2.41 -3.96
CA GLU A 63 13.99 -1.43 -4.86
C GLU A 63 13.13 -2.18 -5.88
N HIS A 64 12.18 -1.46 -6.46
CA HIS A 64 11.44 -1.95 -7.60
C HIS A 64 12.16 -1.57 -8.88
N GLU A 65 12.43 -2.59 -9.69
CA GLU A 65 13.05 -2.43 -10.99
C GLU A 65 11.98 -2.60 -12.07
N ILE A 66 12.09 -1.81 -13.13
CA ILE A 66 11.24 -1.91 -14.31
C ILE A 66 12.11 -2.42 -15.46
N LEU A 67 11.89 -3.66 -15.87
CA LEU A 67 12.56 -4.24 -17.03
C LEU A 67 11.76 -3.95 -18.29
N LEU A 68 12.29 -3.07 -19.13
CA LEU A 68 11.77 -2.84 -20.47
C LEU A 68 12.27 -3.92 -21.42
N LYS A 69 11.46 -4.28 -22.42
CA LYS A 69 11.91 -5.16 -23.50
C LYS A 69 13.10 -4.54 -24.24
N PRO A 70 14.11 -5.32 -24.66
CA PRO A 70 15.18 -4.82 -25.52
C PRO A 70 14.61 -4.09 -26.75
N GLY A 71 15.11 -2.89 -27.03
CA GLY A 71 14.62 -2.06 -28.14
C GLY A 71 13.34 -1.27 -27.88
N THR A 72 12.82 -1.25 -26.64
CA THR A 72 11.67 -0.40 -26.28
C THR A 72 11.98 1.08 -26.51
N THR A 73 11.22 1.72 -27.39
CA THR A 73 11.24 3.18 -27.56
C THR A 73 10.32 3.85 -26.53
N PRO A 74 10.56 5.12 -26.17
CA PRO A 74 9.67 5.85 -25.28
C PRO A 74 8.21 5.84 -25.75
N ILE A 75 7.29 5.58 -24.82
CA ILE A 75 5.84 5.57 -25.08
C ILE A 75 5.24 6.84 -24.47
N SER A 76 4.75 7.71 -25.33
CA SER A 76 4.07 8.95 -24.94
C SER A 76 2.63 8.93 -25.44
N VAL A 77 1.69 8.82 -24.51
CA VAL A 77 0.26 8.80 -24.78
C VAL A 77 -0.33 10.15 -24.42
N LYS A 78 -1.07 10.73 -25.37
CA LYS A 78 -1.72 12.03 -25.19
C LYS A 78 -2.76 11.98 -24.06
N GLN A 79 -2.75 13.01 -23.23
CA GLN A 79 -3.75 13.21 -22.18
C GLN A 79 -5.17 13.23 -22.77
N TRP A 80 -6.05 12.38 -22.21
CA TRP A 80 -7.46 12.35 -22.57
C TRP A 80 -8.20 13.60 -22.08
N ARG A 81 -9.32 13.93 -22.72
CA ARG A 81 -10.17 15.05 -22.30
C ARG A 81 -10.72 14.78 -20.90
N GLN A 82 -10.63 15.80 -20.04
CA GLN A 82 -11.10 15.77 -18.66
C GLN A 82 -12.14 16.88 -18.46
N SER A 83 -13.18 16.62 -17.67
CA SER A 83 -14.12 17.66 -17.24
C SER A 83 -13.43 18.65 -16.27
N PRO A 84 -14.00 19.84 -16.03
CA PRO A 84 -13.46 20.78 -15.04
C PRO A 84 -13.27 20.16 -13.65
N ASP A 85 -14.22 19.35 -13.19
CA ASP A 85 -14.15 18.67 -11.88
C ASP A 85 -13.03 17.64 -11.83
N GLN A 86 -12.87 16.86 -12.90
CA GLN A 86 -11.78 15.87 -12.99
C GLN A 86 -10.41 16.56 -12.99
N ARG A 87 -10.28 17.67 -13.73
CA ARG A 87 -9.04 18.46 -13.74
C ARG A 87 -8.71 18.97 -12.34
N LYS A 88 -9.69 19.56 -11.65
CA LYS A 88 -9.52 20.04 -10.28
C LYS A 88 -9.08 18.92 -9.33
N THR A 89 -9.75 17.77 -9.40
CA THR A 89 -9.41 16.58 -8.61
C THR A 89 -7.97 16.14 -8.85
N ILE A 90 -7.53 16.09 -10.11
CA ILE A 90 -6.15 15.68 -10.45
C ILE A 90 -5.14 16.72 -9.98
N GLN A 91 -5.44 18.01 -10.06
CA GLN A 91 -4.54 19.07 -9.57
C GLN A 91 -4.37 18.99 -8.05
N GLU A 92 -5.44 18.78 -7.30
CA GLU A 92 -5.41 18.61 -5.84
C GLU A 92 -4.60 17.36 -5.46
N TRP A 93 -4.92 16.22 -6.07
CA TRP A 93 -4.19 14.96 -5.88
C TRP A 93 -2.70 15.10 -6.24
N THR A 94 -2.36 15.79 -7.33
CA THR A 94 -0.95 16.02 -7.73
C THR A 94 -0.20 16.80 -6.66
N LYS A 95 -0.82 17.84 -6.08
CA LYS A 95 -0.21 18.64 -5.01
C LYS A 95 0.06 17.81 -3.76
N GLU A 96 -0.91 17.00 -3.34
CA GLU A 96 -0.75 16.08 -2.20
C GLU A 96 0.40 15.10 -2.43
N MET A 97 0.47 14.49 -3.62
CA MET A 97 1.51 13.52 -3.95
C MET A 97 2.91 14.16 -4.05
N VAL A 98 3.01 15.41 -4.51
CA VAL A 98 4.28 16.17 -4.49
C VAL A 98 4.68 16.49 -3.06
N GLN A 99 3.75 16.95 -2.22
CA GLN A 99 4.01 17.27 -0.81
C GLN A 99 4.44 16.03 0.00
N ALA A 100 3.84 14.87 -0.29
CA ALA A 100 4.23 13.59 0.28
C ALA A 100 5.57 13.05 -0.25
N GLY A 101 6.16 13.69 -1.28
CA GLY A 101 7.39 13.22 -1.93
C GLY A 101 7.20 11.91 -2.70
N ILE A 102 5.97 11.57 -3.10
CA ILE A 102 5.65 10.36 -3.87
C ILE A 102 5.96 10.58 -5.36
N ILE A 103 5.78 11.81 -5.83
CA ILE A 103 6.05 12.21 -7.22
C ILE A 103 6.91 13.48 -7.28
N ARG A 104 7.57 13.69 -8.42
CA ARG A 104 8.27 14.95 -8.74
C ARG A 104 8.03 15.38 -10.20
N PRO A 105 8.27 16.65 -10.57
CA PRO A 105 8.26 17.08 -11.96
C PRO A 105 9.23 16.25 -12.81
N SER A 106 8.83 15.92 -14.03
CA SER A 106 9.59 15.06 -14.94
C SER A 106 9.88 15.76 -16.27
N THR A 107 10.98 15.35 -16.91
CA THR A 107 11.30 15.67 -18.31
C THR A 107 11.39 14.41 -19.16
N SER A 108 10.76 13.31 -18.71
CA SER A 108 10.82 12.01 -19.39
C SER A 108 10.21 12.06 -20.79
N ALA A 109 10.77 11.25 -21.69
CA ALA A 109 10.16 10.99 -23.00
C ALA A 109 8.95 10.04 -22.90
N PHE A 110 8.77 9.33 -21.78
CA PHE A 110 7.58 8.55 -21.49
C PHE A 110 6.47 9.45 -20.93
N CYS A 111 5.22 9.12 -21.22
CA CYS A 111 4.09 9.84 -20.67
C CYS A 111 2.83 8.98 -20.69
N ALA A 112 2.29 8.69 -19.50
CA ALA A 112 0.97 8.11 -19.32
C ALA A 112 -0.10 9.20 -19.10
N PRO A 113 -1.33 9.02 -19.61
CA PRO A 113 -2.43 9.92 -19.27
C PRO A 113 -2.93 9.66 -17.85
N THR A 114 -3.45 10.70 -17.20
CA THR A 114 -4.23 10.61 -15.97
C THR A 114 -5.74 10.55 -16.26
N PHE A 115 -6.47 9.87 -15.40
CA PHE A 115 -7.93 9.78 -15.50
C PHE A 115 -8.55 9.72 -14.10
N CYS A 116 -9.84 10.04 -14.02
CA CYS A 116 -10.61 9.91 -12.79
C CYS A 116 -11.63 8.79 -12.89
N VAL A 117 -11.77 8.02 -11.82
CA VAL A 117 -12.87 7.07 -11.64
C VAL A 117 -13.88 7.70 -10.69
N LYS A 118 -15.16 7.68 -11.08
CA LYS A 118 -16.24 8.16 -10.22
C LYS A 118 -16.58 7.09 -9.18
N LYS A 119 -16.38 7.42 -7.92
CA LYS A 119 -16.95 6.71 -6.76
C LYS A 119 -17.95 7.70 -6.10
N PRO A 120 -18.22 7.71 -4.77
CA PRO A 120 -18.96 8.84 -4.21
C PRO A 120 -18.24 10.19 -4.42
N SER A 121 -16.90 10.21 -4.48
CA SER A 121 -16.09 11.30 -5.03
C SER A 121 -15.29 10.89 -6.29
N TRP A 122 -14.61 11.84 -6.94
CA TRP A 122 -13.65 11.54 -8.00
C TRP A 122 -12.31 11.10 -7.42
N LEU A 123 -11.77 9.99 -7.92
CA LEU A 123 -10.42 9.52 -7.59
C LEU A 123 -9.51 9.56 -8.81
N ALA A 124 -8.34 10.19 -8.68
CA ALA A 124 -7.35 10.29 -9.74
C ALA A 124 -6.45 9.03 -9.82
N TYR A 125 -6.15 8.60 -11.05
CA TYR A 125 -5.28 7.48 -11.37
C TYR A 125 -4.39 7.79 -12.58
N CYS A 126 -3.24 7.14 -12.65
CA CYS A 126 -2.37 7.14 -13.83
C CYS A 126 -2.62 5.87 -14.65
N ALA A 127 -2.77 6.00 -15.96
CA ALA A 127 -2.85 4.83 -16.83
C ALA A 127 -1.50 4.09 -16.86
N ARG A 128 -1.55 2.79 -17.08
CA ARG A 128 -0.35 1.97 -17.23
C ARG A 128 0.23 2.08 -18.64
N LEU A 129 1.53 2.32 -18.75
CA LEU A 129 2.27 2.13 -20.00
C LEU A 129 2.68 0.65 -20.11
N SER A 130 2.01 -0.12 -20.96
CA SER A 130 2.24 -1.55 -21.11
C SER A 130 3.42 -1.84 -22.05
N SER A 131 4.65 -1.76 -21.55
CA SER A 131 5.85 -2.32 -22.23
C SER A 131 6.81 -3.07 -21.31
N ALA A 132 6.57 -3.05 -19.99
CA ALA A 132 7.40 -3.77 -19.02
C ALA A 132 7.03 -5.26 -18.96
N GLU A 133 8.04 -6.13 -19.15
CA GLU A 133 7.98 -7.53 -18.75
C GLU A 133 8.50 -7.65 -17.32
N PHE A 134 7.91 -8.54 -16.51
CA PHE A 134 8.61 -8.96 -15.30
C PHE A 134 8.42 -10.44 -14.98
N SER A 135 9.56 -11.08 -14.69
CA SER A 135 9.74 -12.43 -14.17
C SER A 135 10.30 -12.37 -12.73
N TYR A 136 9.47 -11.98 -11.77
CA TYR A 136 9.70 -12.45 -10.40
C TYR A 136 8.62 -13.51 -10.19
N GLY A 137 9.07 -14.78 -10.23
CA GLY A 137 8.21 -15.91 -9.94
C GLY A 137 7.54 -15.67 -8.60
N PHE A 138 6.25 -15.37 -8.62
CA PHE A 138 5.45 -15.42 -7.42
C PHE A 138 5.44 -16.88 -7.01
N THR A 139 6.21 -17.23 -5.98
CA THR A 139 6.06 -18.54 -5.37
C THR A 139 4.68 -18.52 -4.72
N GLY A 140 3.69 -19.02 -5.46
CA GLY A 140 2.34 -19.22 -4.95
C GLY A 140 2.46 -19.97 -3.64
N HIS A 141 2.02 -19.34 -2.56
CA HIS A 141 1.85 -20.06 -1.31
C HIS A 141 0.81 -21.13 -1.58
N SER A 142 1.17 -22.40 -1.41
CA SER A 142 0.20 -23.48 -1.53
C SER A 142 -0.91 -23.30 -0.50
N ASP A 143 -2.15 -23.63 -0.87
CA ASP A 143 -3.36 -23.60 -0.02
C ASP A 143 -3.11 -24.25 1.36
N ALA A 144 -2.27 -25.30 1.41
CA ALA A 144 -1.87 -25.98 2.64
C ALA A 144 -1.16 -25.08 3.68
N SER A 145 -0.39 -24.08 3.24
CA SER A 145 0.31 -23.15 4.16
C SER A 145 -0.61 -22.07 4.74
N GLN A 146 -1.70 -21.77 4.02
CA GLN A 146 -2.72 -20.81 4.39
C GLN A 146 -3.57 -21.37 5.52
N ARG A 147 -3.97 -22.65 5.47
CA ARG A 147 -4.83 -23.31 6.46
C ARG A 147 -4.33 -23.39 7.91
N ARG A 148 -3.15 -22.87 8.26
CA ARG A 148 -2.67 -22.85 9.66
C ARG A 148 -3.53 -21.97 10.58
N HIS A 149 -4.19 -20.93 10.06
CA HIS A 149 -5.16 -20.14 10.82
C HIS A 149 -6.49 -20.88 11.05
N LEU A 150 -6.79 -21.96 10.33
CA LEU A 150 -7.99 -22.77 10.60
C LEU A 150 -7.87 -23.58 11.90
N TRP A 151 -6.69 -23.59 12.54
CA TRP A 151 -6.39 -24.27 13.79
C TRP A 151 -5.79 -23.32 14.84
N CYS A 152 -6.02 -22.00 14.70
CA CYS A 152 -5.60 -21.00 15.69
C CYS A 152 -6.77 -20.57 16.56
N ASN A 153 -6.48 -20.27 17.82
CA ASN A 153 -7.48 -19.81 18.79
C ASN A 153 -7.56 -18.28 18.85
N GLY A 154 -6.43 -17.59 18.65
CA GLY A 154 -6.37 -16.13 18.47
C GLY A 154 -6.05 -15.76 17.02
N TYR A 155 -6.76 -14.76 16.48
CA TYR A 155 -6.58 -14.27 15.12
C TYR A 155 -6.83 -12.77 15.00
N SER A 156 -5.89 -12.06 14.37
CA SER A 156 -6.01 -10.65 14.01
C SER A 156 -5.59 -10.46 12.55
N CYS A 157 -6.28 -9.57 11.84
CA CYS A 157 -5.99 -9.22 10.46
C CYS A 157 -5.85 -7.70 10.36
N MET A 158 -4.80 -7.25 9.70
CA MET A 158 -4.59 -5.85 9.32
C MET A 158 -4.17 -5.79 7.86
N ASP A 159 -4.46 -4.68 7.20
CA ASP A 159 -4.11 -4.42 5.81
C ASP A 159 -3.19 -3.18 5.79
N LEU A 160 -2.18 -3.18 4.93
CA LEU A 160 -1.23 -2.09 4.85
C LEU A 160 -1.73 -0.99 3.92
N LEU A 161 -2.17 0.10 4.53
CA LEU A 161 -2.55 1.30 3.83
C LEU A 161 -1.39 1.81 2.96
N TRP A 162 -1.64 2.03 1.67
CA TRP A 162 -0.62 2.48 0.72
C TRP A 162 0.61 1.59 0.58
N GLY A 163 0.50 0.27 0.82
CA GLY A 163 1.62 -0.66 0.73
C GLY A 163 2.50 -0.49 -0.51
N TYR A 164 1.90 -0.23 -1.68
CA TYR A 164 2.66 0.02 -2.92
C TYR A 164 3.54 1.28 -2.88
N TYR A 165 3.12 2.33 -2.19
CA TYR A 165 3.93 3.54 -2.03
C TYR A 165 5.11 3.34 -1.07
N GLN A 166 5.21 2.21 -0.34
CA GLN A 166 6.31 1.93 0.59
C GLN A 166 7.60 1.43 -0.10
N VAL A 167 7.54 1.10 -1.39
CA VAL A 167 8.68 0.57 -2.16
C VAL A 167 9.20 1.63 -3.11
N LYS A 168 10.48 2.01 -2.98
CA LYS A 168 11.14 2.93 -3.90
C LYS A 168 11.38 2.31 -5.26
N LEU A 169 11.26 3.13 -6.29
CA LEU A 169 11.72 2.79 -7.64
C LEU A 169 13.23 2.98 -7.71
N ARG A 170 13.90 2.13 -8.50
CA ARG A 170 15.29 2.36 -8.88
C ARG A 170 15.39 3.69 -9.66
N GLU A 171 16.35 4.54 -9.33
CA GLU A 171 16.46 5.90 -9.91
C GLU A 171 16.46 5.89 -11.45
N ALA A 172 17.13 4.91 -12.05
CA ALA A 172 17.21 4.74 -13.51
C ALA A 172 15.85 4.43 -14.18
N ASP A 173 14.89 3.89 -13.42
CA ASP A 173 13.59 3.42 -13.93
C ASP A 173 12.46 4.41 -13.65
N ILE A 174 12.69 5.41 -12.78
CA ILE A 174 11.72 6.47 -12.45
C ILE A 174 11.13 7.13 -13.71
N PRO A 175 11.92 7.50 -14.75
CA PRO A 175 11.38 8.13 -15.94
C PRO A 175 10.33 7.30 -16.68
N PHE A 176 10.31 5.97 -16.51
CA PHE A 176 9.33 5.09 -17.16
C PHE A 176 7.93 5.19 -16.55
N THR A 177 7.82 5.81 -15.37
CA THR A 177 6.55 6.01 -14.66
C THR A 177 5.95 7.39 -14.88
N ALA A 178 6.52 8.18 -15.78
CA ALA A 178 6.08 9.54 -16.04
C ALA A 178 4.63 9.60 -16.57
N PHE A 179 3.88 10.59 -16.10
CA PHE A 179 2.48 10.82 -16.41
C PHE A 179 2.14 12.30 -16.53
N SER A 180 1.13 12.62 -17.33
CA SER A 180 0.66 13.99 -17.56
C SER A 180 -0.49 14.35 -16.61
N THR A 181 -0.42 15.56 -16.07
CA THR A 181 -1.47 16.23 -15.31
C THR A 181 -1.83 17.55 -16.01
N PRO A 182 -2.91 18.23 -15.58
CA PRO A 182 -3.21 19.58 -16.07
C PRO A 182 -2.09 20.60 -15.82
N ASP A 183 -1.23 20.35 -14.83
CA ASP A 183 -0.17 21.27 -14.38
C ASP A 183 1.22 20.92 -14.92
N GLY A 184 1.37 19.78 -15.63
CA GLY A 184 2.65 19.39 -16.23
C GLY A 184 2.87 17.89 -16.30
N LEU A 185 4.14 17.50 -16.45
CA LEU A 185 4.58 16.12 -16.45
C LEU A 185 5.22 15.80 -15.09
N PHE A 186 4.84 14.66 -14.50
CA PHE A 186 5.34 14.19 -13.21
C PHE A 186 5.77 12.73 -13.32
N GLU A 187 6.63 12.26 -12.43
CA GLU A 187 7.10 10.87 -12.35
C GLU A 187 7.06 10.37 -10.90
N TYR A 188 6.86 9.07 -10.72
CA TYR A 188 6.80 8.45 -9.39
C TYR A 188 8.20 8.13 -8.86
N LEU A 189 8.40 8.34 -7.56
CA LEU A 189 9.61 7.95 -6.82
C LEU A 189 9.45 6.59 -6.12
N VAL A 190 8.21 6.15 -5.97
CA VAL A 190 7.81 4.89 -5.33
C VAL A 190 6.88 4.11 -6.26
N THR A 191 6.62 2.83 -6.01
CA THR A 191 5.83 2.05 -6.96
C THR A 191 4.38 2.54 -7.03
N PRO A 192 3.90 3.03 -8.19
CA PRO A 192 2.51 3.40 -8.33
C PRO A 192 1.60 2.18 -8.36
N MET A 193 0.36 2.38 -7.94
CA MET A 193 -0.68 1.36 -8.06
C MET A 193 -0.84 0.94 -9.53
N GLY A 194 -0.96 -0.37 -9.77
CA GLY A 194 -1.12 -0.94 -11.12
C GLY A 194 0.19 -1.20 -11.87
N LEU A 195 1.36 -0.88 -11.28
CA LEU A 195 2.64 -1.21 -11.89
C LEU A 195 2.91 -2.73 -11.93
N SER A 196 3.41 -3.17 -13.08
CA SER A 196 4.13 -4.43 -13.32
C SER A 196 4.89 -5.02 -12.12
N GLY A 197 4.41 -6.07 -11.44
CA GLY A 197 5.24 -6.79 -10.46
C GLY A 197 5.54 -6.03 -9.15
N SER A 198 4.92 -4.85 -8.96
CA SER A 198 4.94 -4.12 -7.69
C SER A 198 4.48 -5.01 -6.51
N PRO A 199 3.40 -5.82 -6.62
CA PRO A 199 3.01 -6.75 -5.54
C PRO A 199 4.08 -7.77 -5.16
N GLY A 200 4.86 -8.26 -6.13
CA GLY A 200 5.96 -9.20 -5.85
C GLY A 200 7.11 -8.54 -5.09
N THR A 201 7.43 -7.29 -5.44
CA THR A 201 8.49 -6.52 -4.76
C THR A 201 8.07 -6.13 -3.35
N PHE A 202 6.81 -5.71 -3.19
CA PHE A 202 6.24 -5.41 -1.88
C PHE A 202 6.17 -6.66 -0.99
N ASN A 203 5.76 -7.81 -1.51
CA ASN A 203 5.79 -9.04 -0.75
C ASN A 203 7.22 -9.43 -0.31
N ARG A 204 8.21 -9.27 -1.20
CA ARG A 204 9.63 -9.47 -0.86
C ARG A 204 10.08 -8.54 0.27
N LEU A 205 9.59 -7.30 0.28
CA LEU A 205 9.81 -6.35 1.37
C LEU A 205 9.27 -6.88 2.69
N LEU A 206 7.97 -7.16 2.74
CA LEU A 206 7.33 -7.62 3.96
C LEU A 206 7.96 -8.93 4.46
N GLN A 207 8.29 -9.85 3.56
CA GLN A 207 8.99 -11.09 3.90
C GLN A 207 10.39 -10.89 4.51
N LYS A 208 11.09 -9.81 4.13
CA LYS A 208 12.38 -9.43 4.72
C LYS A 208 12.17 -8.79 6.09
N VAL A 209 11.22 -7.86 6.20
CA VAL A 209 10.89 -7.13 7.43
C VAL A 209 10.41 -8.07 8.54
N PHE A 210 9.54 -9.02 8.23
CA PHE A 210 8.90 -9.91 9.19
C PHE A 210 9.54 -11.31 9.23
N ARG A 211 10.79 -11.45 8.78
CA ARG A 211 11.45 -12.75 8.63
C ARG A 211 11.48 -13.56 9.94
N ASP A 212 11.68 -12.87 11.05
CA ASP A 212 11.77 -13.40 12.42
C ASP A 212 10.42 -13.56 13.13
N LEU A 213 9.31 -13.09 12.54
CA LEU A 213 7.96 -13.16 13.12
C LEU A 213 7.05 -14.18 12.41
N ARG A 214 7.61 -15.01 11.51
CA ARG A 214 6.87 -16.00 10.70
C ARG A 214 6.21 -17.13 11.50
N ASP A 215 6.55 -17.26 12.78
CA ASP A 215 5.94 -18.18 13.73
C ASP A 215 4.54 -17.71 14.13
N VAL A 216 4.38 -16.40 14.37
CA VAL A 216 3.13 -15.77 14.85
C VAL A 216 2.35 -15.02 13.78
N MET A 217 2.89 -14.88 12.55
CA MET A 217 2.22 -14.08 11.52
C MET A 217 2.40 -14.62 10.08
N ARG A 218 1.47 -14.30 9.18
CA ARG A 218 1.53 -14.53 7.72
C ARG A 218 1.19 -13.28 6.92
N ILE A 219 1.82 -13.14 5.76
CA ILE A 219 1.58 -12.05 4.81
C ILE A 219 0.87 -12.63 3.60
N TYR A 220 -0.18 -11.98 3.15
CA TYR A 220 -0.84 -12.27 1.89
C TYR A 220 -1.09 -10.98 1.13
N PHE A 221 -0.24 -10.70 0.14
CA PHE A 221 -0.22 -9.40 -0.54
C PHE A 221 -0.11 -8.25 0.46
N ASP A 222 -1.19 -7.49 0.62
CA ASP A 222 -1.26 -6.31 1.48
C ASP A 222 -1.80 -6.63 2.89
N ASP A 223 -2.29 -7.86 3.11
CA ASP A 223 -2.79 -8.32 4.41
C ASP A 223 -1.67 -8.92 5.29
N ILE A 224 -1.63 -8.50 6.54
CA ILE A 224 -0.88 -9.14 7.63
C ILE A 224 -1.87 -9.84 8.56
N TYR A 225 -1.69 -11.15 8.69
CA TYR A 225 -2.43 -11.99 9.61
C TYR A 225 -1.55 -12.35 10.80
N VAL A 226 -2.00 -12.04 12.01
CA VAL A 226 -1.38 -12.46 13.27
C VAL A 226 -2.23 -13.59 13.85
N TYR A 227 -1.59 -14.66 14.29
CA TYR A 227 -2.28 -15.84 14.83
C TYR A 227 -1.51 -16.47 15.99
N THR A 228 -2.25 -17.01 16.95
CA THR A 228 -1.71 -17.79 18.08
C THR A 228 -2.50 -19.07 18.27
N LYS A 229 -1.82 -20.13 18.72
CA LYS A 229 -2.45 -21.43 18.98
C LYS A 229 -3.08 -21.52 20.37
N SER A 230 -2.57 -20.73 21.32
CA SER A 230 -3.11 -20.70 22.68
C SER A 230 -4.48 -20.01 22.72
N GLU A 231 -5.33 -20.46 23.64
CA GLU A 231 -6.57 -19.75 24.00
C GLU A 231 -6.29 -18.51 24.86
N ASP A 232 -5.05 -18.32 25.31
CA ASP A 232 -4.63 -17.15 26.07
C ASP A 232 -4.63 -15.90 25.19
N VAL A 233 -5.47 -14.95 25.57
CA VAL A 233 -5.64 -13.66 24.90
C VAL A 233 -4.40 -12.78 25.09
N ASP A 234 -3.73 -12.87 26.23
CA ASP A 234 -2.55 -12.04 26.53
C ASP A 234 -1.37 -12.46 25.64
N GLU A 235 -1.24 -13.76 25.36
CA GLU A 235 -0.27 -14.27 24.38
C GLU A 235 -0.54 -13.70 22.97
N HIS A 236 -1.81 -13.63 22.57
CA HIS A 236 -2.18 -13.06 21.27
C HIS A 236 -1.88 -11.55 21.21
N ILE A 237 -2.20 -10.81 22.26
CA ILE A 237 -1.92 -9.37 22.37
C ILE A 237 -0.41 -9.12 22.32
N ALA A 238 0.40 -9.93 23.01
CA ALA A 238 1.86 -9.82 22.96
C ALA A 238 2.41 -10.09 21.55
N ALA A 239 1.86 -11.07 20.82
CA ALA A 239 2.21 -11.32 19.43
C ALA A 239 1.83 -10.13 18.52
N LEU A 240 0.64 -9.57 18.73
CA LEU A 240 0.17 -8.39 18.02
C LEU A 240 1.05 -7.16 18.28
N ASP A 241 1.41 -6.88 19.54
CA ASP A 241 2.32 -5.78 19.90
C ASP A 241 3.68 -5.91 19.21
N ARG A 242 4.25 -7.12 19.14
CA ARG A 242 5.52 -7.37 18.41
C ARG A 242 5.42 -7.04 16.93
N VAL A 243 4.30 -7.39 16.29
CA VAL A 243 4.06 -7.11 14.86
C VAL A 243 3.86 -5.62 14.64
N LEU A 244 3.05 -4.95 15.46
CA LEU A 244 2.78 -3.50 15.36
C LEU A 244 4.04 -2.67 15.64
N LYS A 245 4.83 -3.07 16.64
CA LYS A 245 6.14 -2.46 16.91
C LYS A 245 7.06 -2.55 15.71
N ARG A 246 7.09 -3.71 15.02
CA ARG A 246 7.87 -3.86 13.80
C ARG A 246 7.37 -2.96 12.68
N CYS A 247 6.06 -2.78 12.53
CA CYS A 247 5.50 -1.82 11.58
C CYS A 247 6.00 -0.40 11.87
N GLU A 248 5.90 0.04 13.13
CA GLU A 248 6.38 1.35 13.57
C GLU A 248 7.88 1.55 13.30
N GLU A 249 8.73 0.62 13.73
CA GLU A 249 10.19 0.64 13.53
C GLU A 249 10.56 0.74 12.04
N GLN A 250 9.76 0.11 11.18
CA GLN A 250 9.99 0.03 9.74
C GLN A 250 9.21 1.08 8.94
N LYS A 251 8.52 1.99 9.62
CA LYS A 251 7.64 3.01 9.04
C LYS A 251 6.66 2.43 8.00
N LEU A 252 6.08 1.27 8.29
CA LEU A 252 5.08 0.59 7.45
C LEU A 252 3.69 1.16 7.67
#